data_AF-A0A135VMH6-F1
#
_entry.id   AF-A0A135VMH6-F1
#
_cell.length_a   1.000
_cell.length_b   1.000
_cell.length_c   1.000
_cell.angle_alpha   90.00
_cell.angle_beta   90.00
_cell.angle_gamma   90.00
#
_symmetry.space_group_name_H-M   'P 1'
#
loop_
_entity.id
_entity.type
_entity.pdbx_description
1 polymer ?
#
loop_
_entity_poly.entity_id
_entity_poly.type
_entity_poly.pdbx_seq_one_letter_code
_entity_poly.pdbx_strand_id
1 'polypeptide(L)'
;MPKIDLRYYCYICGHPVDLSPVVPAAPNIIQVEVHCSNCGDGTHLMLTSCPDCAKGVKYLLSDLDFPEEVLRLSNAYVQLVGGIKESLNEVAEFNVPLPKRWSVRLTCECGKVYSAEISLPQLD
;
A
#
# COMPACT_ATOMS: atom_id res chain seq x y z
N MET A 1 -1.78 -16.07 9.40
CA MET A 1 -2.10 -15.26 8.21
C MET A 1 -2.84 -16.16 7.23
N PRO A 2 -4.06 -15.80 6.78
CA PRO A 2 -4.82 -16.62 5.85
C PRO A 2 -4.12 -16.72 4.49
N LYS A 3 -4.14 -17.93 3.92
CA LYS A 3 -3.84 -18.14 2.49
C LYS A 3 -5.14 -17.88 1.73
N ILE A 4 -5.11 -16.97 0.76
CA ILE A 4 -6.30 -16.61 -0.02
C ILE A 4 -6.09 -17.04 -1.45
N ASP A 5 -6.98 -17.88 -1.95
CA ASP A 5 -7.01 -18.24 -3.36
C ASP A 5 -7.67 -17.12 -4.17
N LEU A 6 -6.90 -16.58 -5.09
CA LEU A 6 -7.24 -15.42 -5.89
C LEU A 6 -7.11 -15.78 -7.36
N ARG A 7 -8.23 -15.73 -8.08
CA ARG A 7 -8.23 -15.68 -9.55
C ARG A 7 -8.19 -14.23 -10.00
N TYR A 8 -7.12 -13.87 -10.68
CA TYR A 8 -6.92 -12.59 -11.37
C TYR A 8 -7.04 -12.83 -12.89
N TYR A 9 -7.46 -11.82 -13.64
CA TYR A 9 -7.49 -11.86 -15.11
C TYR A 9 -6.63 -10.71 -15.61
N CYS A 10 -5.60 -11.03 -16.40
CA CYS A 10 -4.70 -10.03 -16.97
C CYS A 10 -5.49 -8.95 -17.72
N TYR A 11 -5.27 -7.68 -17.39
CA TYR A 11 -5.99 -6.56 -18.01
C TYR A 11 -5.64 -6.38 -19.50
N ILE A 12 -4.47 -6.84 -19.94
CA ILE A 12 -4.05 -6.77 -21.35
C ILE A 12 -4.71 -7.87 -22.19
N CYS A 13 -4.56 -9.14 -21.80
CA CYS A 13 -4.93 -10.27 -22.67
C CYS A 13 -6.07 -11.14 -22.12
N GLY A 14 -6.60 -10.84 -20.93
CA GLY A 14 -7.68 -11.59 -20.29
C GLY A 14 -7.28 -12.98 -19.78
N HIS A 15 -6.01 -13.36 -19.86
CA HIS A 15 -5.55 -14.67 -19.39
C HIS A 15 -5.72 -14.78 -17.86
N PRO A 16 -6.32 -15.87 -17.36
CA PRO A 16 -6.47 -16.08 -15.92
C PRO A 16 -5.11 -16.39 -15.28
N VAL A 17 -4.90 -15.82 -14.10
CA VAL A 17 -3.76 -16.11 -13.24
C VAL A 17 -4.30 -16.49 -11.87
N ASP A 18 -4.00 -17.73 -11.45
CA ASP A 18 -4.36 -18.22 -10.13
C ASP A 18 -3.20 -17.95 -9.15
N LEU A 19 -3.54 -17.34 -8.01
CA LEU A 19 -2.61 -16.87 -7.01
C LEU A 19 -3.05 -17.37 -5.64
N SER A 20 -2.10 -17.72 -4.78
CA SER A 20 -2.41 -18.09 -3.39
C SER A 20 -1.48 -17.43 -2.37
N PRO A 21 -1.47 -16.08 -2.29
CA PRO A 21 -0.62 -15.35 -1.35
C PRO A 21 -1.03 -15.56 0.11
N VAL A 22 -0.04 -15.46 1.01
CA VAL A 22 -0.26 -15.38 2.45
C VAL A 22 -0.48 -13.92 2.82
N VAL A 23 -1.69 -13.56 3.26
CA VAL A 23 -2.09 -12.16 3.42
C VAL A 23 -2.14 -11.77 4.91
N PRO A 24 -1.60 -10.62 5.32
CA PRO A 24 -1.71 -10.13 6.69
C PRO A 24 -3.13 -9.70 7.04
N ALA A 25 -3.44 -9.65 8.34
CA ALA A 25 -4.59 -8.90 8.83
C ALA A 25 -4.29 -7.40 8.81
N ALA A 26 -5.33 -6.60 8.51
CA ALA A 26 -5.25 -5.15 8.64
C ALA A 26 -4.86 -4.77 10.10
N PRO A 27 -4.13 -3.66 10.30
CA PRO A 27 -3.85 -2.58 9.34
C PRO A 27 -2.76 -2.90 8.30
N ASN A 28 -2.03 -4.01 8.45
CA ASN A 28 -0.91 -4.31 7.58
C ASN A 28 -1.36 -4.67 6.15
N ILE A 29 -0.52 -4.31 5.17
CA ILE A 29 -0.71 -4.56 3.74
C ILE A 29 0.53 -5.27 3.21
N ILE A 30 0.35 -6.22 2.29
CA ILE A 30 1.45 -6.72 1.44
C ILE A 30 1.22 -6.31 0.00
N GLN A 31 2.33 -6.23 -0.73
CA GLN A 31 2.35 -6.05 -2.17
C GLN A 31 2.81 -7.34 -2.84
N VAL A 32 2.16 -7.69 -3.95
CA VAL A 32 2.50 -8.86 -4.77
C VAL A 32 2.56 -8.41 -6.22
N GLU A 33 3.69 -8.62 -6.87
CA GLU A 33 3.79 -8.46 -8.33
C GLU A 33 3.41 -9.78 -9.01
N VAL A 34 2.58 -9.67 -10.05
CA VAL A 34 2.04 -10.81 -10.79
C VAL A 34 2.34 -10.60 -12.26
N HIS A 35 3.07 -11.55 -12.85
CA HIS A 35 3.32 -11.55 -14.28
C HIS A 35 2.32 -12.47 -15.00
N CYS A 36 1.71 -11.96 -16.06
CA CYS A 36 0.90 -12.76 -16.95
C CYS A 36 1.78 -13.74 -17.73
N SER A 37 1.54 -15.04 -17.57
CA SER A 37 2.24 -16.10 -18.31
C SER A 37 2.05 -16.02 -19.83
N ASN A 38 0.99 -15.36 -20.30
CA ASN A 38 0.65 -15.30 -21.72
C ASN A 38 1.29 -14.10 -22.45
N CYS A 39 1.24 -12.89 -21.87
CA CYS A 39 1.79 -11.68 -22.51
C CYS A 39 2.98 -11.05 -21.78
N GLY A 40 3.40 -11.60 -20.63
CA GLY A 40 4.52 -11.10 -19.83
C GLY A 40 4.24 -9.82 -19.04
N ASP A 41 3.06 -9.23 -19.22
CA ASP A 41 2.63 -8.01 -18.54
C ASP A 41 2.60 -8.17 -17.02
N GLY A 42 3.09 -7.17 -16.29
CA GLY A 42 3.21 -7.16 -14.84
C GLY A 42 2.10 -6.34 -14.19
N THR A 43 1.52 -6.84 -13.11
CA THR A 43 0.48 -6.15 -12.34
C THR A 43 0.84 -6.16 -10.86
N HIS A 44 0.75 -5.01 -10.20
CA HIS A 44 0.94 -4.92 -8.75
C HIS A 44 -0.40 -5.08 -8.01
N LEU A 45 -0.42 -5.97 -7.03
CA LEU A 45 -1.55 -6.23 -6.16
C LEU A 45 -1.25 -5.76 -4.73
N MET A 46 -2.18 -5.02 -4.15
CA MET A 46 -2.18 -4.74 -2.71
C MET A 46 -3.21 -5.61 -1.98
N LEU A 47 -2.76 -6.34 -0.96
CA LEU A 47 -3.58 -7.32 -0.27
C LEU A 47 -3.55 -7.13 1.26
N THR A 48 -4.73 -7.20 1.86
CA THR A 48 -4.94 -7.26 3.31
C THR A 48 -6.18 -8.12 3.61
N SER A 49 -6.30 -8.60 4.84
CA SER A 49 -7.47 -9.36 5.28
C SER A 49 -8.21 -8.64 6.40
N CYS A 50 -9.52 -8.85 6.48
CA CYS A 50 -10.33 -8.30 7.56
C CYS A 50 -9.84 -8.85 8.91
N PRO A 51 -9.55 -7.98 9.90
CA PRO A 51 -9.01 -8.43 11.19
C PRO A 51 -10.01 -9.27 11.98
N ASP A 52 -11.32 -9.12 11.74
CA ASP A 52 -12.37 -9.83 12.47
C ASP A 52 -12.67 -11.23 11.91
N CYS A 53 -12.77 -11.38 10.59
CA CYS A 53 -13.24 -12.62 9.96
C CYS A 53 -12.21 -13.30 9.06
N ALA A 54 -11.01 -12.73 8.93
CA ALA A 54 -9.90 -13.21 8.11
C ALA A 54 -10.22 -13.44 6.61
N LYS A 55 -11.38 -12.98 6.13
CA LYS A 55 -11.70 -13.00 4.70
C LYS A 55 -10.81 -11.98 3.97
N GLY A 56 -10.25 -12.42 2.85
CA GLY A 56 -9.36 -11.62 2.00
C GLY A 56 -10.12 -10.53 1.27
N VAL A 57 -9.63 -9.30 1.36
CA VAL A 57 -10.22 -8.17 0.64
C VAL A 57 -9.17 -7.59 -0.29
N LYS A 58 -9.55 -7.51 -1.58
CA LYS A 58 -8.72 -7.04 -2.69
C LYS A 58 -8.91 -5.54 -2.82
N TYR A 59 -7.85 -4.74 -2.85
CA TYR A 59 -8.07 -3.29 -2.85
C TYR A 59 -7.45 -2.48 -3.96
N LEU A 60 -6.41 -2.92 -4.65
CA LEU A 60 -5.94 -2.19 -5.83
C LEU A 60 -5.35 -3.13 -6.88
N LEU A 61 -5.86 -2.98 -8.10
CA LEU A 61 -5.24 -3.39 -9.36
C LEU A 61 -4.85 -2.08 -10.03
N SER A 62 -3.64 -1.62 -9.78
CA SER A 62 -3.10 -0.42 -10.43
C SER A 62 -1.82 -0.82 -11.13
N ASP A 63 -1.72 -0.48 -12.41
CA ASP A 63 -0.50 -0.66 -13.22
C ASP A 63 0.67 0.17 -12.63
N LEU A 64 0.35 1.17 -11.81
CA LEU A 64 1.29 1.93 -11.00
C LEU A 64 1.44 1.31 -9.61
N ASP A 65 2.69 1.18 -9.16
CA ASP A 65 3.04 0.86 -7.78
C ASP A 65 2.75 2.04 -6.84
N PHE A 66 1.46 2.30 -6.64
CA PHE A 66 0.96 3.43 -5.86
C PHE A 66 1.53 3.48 -4.43
N PRO A 67 1.65 2.37 -3.67
CA PRO A 67 2.33 2.35 -2.37
C PRO A 67 3.76 2.87 -2.44
N GLU A 68 4.55 2.38 -3.39
CA GLU A 68 5.94 2.80 -3.53
C GLU A 68 6.02 4.27 -3.92
N GLU A 69 5.15 4.73 -4.83
CA GLU A 69 5.06 6.15 -5.20
C GLU A 69 4.74 7.03 -3.99
N VAL A 70 3.76 6.66 -3.18
CA VAL A 70 3.39 7.39 -1.95
C VAL A 70 4.58 7.44 -0.99
N LEU A 71 5.31 6.34 -0.81
CA LEU A 71 6.50 6.29 0.05
C LEU A 71 7.63 7.17 -0.49
N ARG A 72 7.92 7.12 -1.79
CA ARG A 72 8.97 7.92 -2.44
C ARG A 72 8.67 9.42 -2.33
N LEU A 73 7.43 9.82 -2.61
CA LEU A 73 6.98 11.21 -2.48
C LEU A 73 7.06 11.70 -1.03
N SER A 74 6.61 10.87 -0.08
CA SER A 74 6.68 11.20 1.34
C SER A 74 8.12 11.36 1.80
N ASN A 75 9.03 10.48 1.36
CA ASN A 75 10.46 10.58 1.67
C ASN A 75 11.09 11.86 1.10
N ALA A 76 10.81 12.19 -0.16
CA ALA A 76 11.32 13.42 -0.77
C ALA A 76 10.83 14.68 -0.01
N TYR A 77 9.58 14.67 0.46
CA TYR A 77 9.04 15.75 1.27
C TYR A 77 9.74 15.86 2.63
N VAL A 78 9.98 14.74 3.31
CA VAL A 78 10.74 14.70 4.57
C VAL A 78 12.14 15.27 4.38
N GLN A 79 12.86 14.86 3.34
CA GLN A 79 14.20 15.35 3.04
C GLN A 79 14.22 16.86 2.77
N LEU A 80 13.22 17.37 2.03
CA LEU A 80 13.08 18.80 1.78
C LEU A 80 12.86 19.59 3.08
N VAL A 81 11.93 19.13 3.92
CA VAL A 81 11.64 19.77 5.22
C VAL A 81 12.86 19.72 6.14
N GLY A 82 13.59 18.59 6.17
CA GLY A 82 14.83 18.43 6.90
C GLY A 82 15.90 19.44 6.46
N GLY A 83 16.15 19.54 5.14
CA GLY A 83 17.13 20.48 4.60
C GLY A 83 16.78 21.96 4.84
N ILE A 84 15.49 22.31 4.82
CA ILE A 84 15.04 23.67 5.20
C ILE A 84 15.31 23.93 6.68
N LYS A 85 14.97 22.98 7.57
CA LYS A 85 15.20 23.09 9.01
C LYS A 85 16.69 23.29 9.32
N GLU A 86 17.56 22.51 8.69
CA GLU A 86 19.03 22.64 8.81
C GLU A 86 19.52 24.01 8.32
N SER A 87 18.98 24.50 7.21
CA SER A 87 19.39 25.80 6.63
C SER A 87 18.99 27.00 7.51
N LEU A 88 17.93 26.87 8.31
CA LEU A 88 17.41 27.95 9.15
C LEU A 88 18.20 28.17 10.44
N ASN A 89 19.15 27.29 10.82
CA ASN A 89 20.14 27.50 11.89
C ASN A 89 19.60 28.25 13.13
N GLU A 90 18.47 27.81 13.69
CA GLU A 90 17.81 28.34 14.91
C GLU A 90 17.20 29.75 14.81
N VAL A 91 17.16 30.37 13.62
CA VAL A 91 16.64 31.74 13.45
C VAL A 91 15.10 31.80 13.56
N ALA A 92 14.41 30.67 13.40
CA ALA A 92 12.96 30.55 13.56
C ALA A 92 12.53 29.14 13.97
N GLU A 93 11.43 29.05 14.71
CA GLU A 93 10.74 27.78 14.96
C GLU A 93 10.12 27.28 13.65
N PHE A 94 10.67 26.19 13.11
CA PHE A 94 10.21 25.57 11.87
C PHE A 94 9.60 24.21 12.17
N ASN A 95 8.26 24.16 12.18
CA ASN A 95 7.49 22.95 12.40
C ASN A 95 6.49 22.76 11.26
N VAL A 96 6.70 21.69 10.48
CA VAL A 96 5.80 21.29 9.39
C VAL A 96 5.16 19.96 9.78
N PRO A 97 3.82 19.87 9.86
CA PRO A 97 3.17 18.62 10.19
C PRO A 97 3.38 17.60 9.06
N LEU A 98 4.02 16.48 9.38
CA LEU A 98 4.20 15.37 8.47
C LEU A 98 3.14 14.29 8.71
N PRO A 99 2.44 13.82 7.67
CA PRO A 99 1.57 12.66 7.79
C PRO A 99 2.36 11.44 8.28
N LYS A 100 1.87 10.75 9.31
CA LYS A 100 2.52 9.55 9.88
C LYS A 100 2.24 8.28 9.11
N ARG A 101 1.09 8.24 8.43
CA ARG A 101 0.58 7.08 7.72
C ARG A 101 -0.35 7.50 6.60
N TRP A 102 -0.35 6.74 5.53
CA TRP A 102 -1.43 6.72 4.56
C TRP A 102 -2.39 5.60 4.96
N SER A 103 -3.69 5.86 4.93
CA SER A 103 -4.68 4.87 5.28
C SER A 103 -5.86 4.87 4.32
N VAL A 104 -6.45 3.68 4.15
CA VAL A 104 -7.64 3.48 3.36
C VAL A 104 -8.69 2.76 4.21
N ARG A 105 -9.92 3.29 4.19
CA ARG A 105 -11.04 2.73 4.93
C ARG A 105 -11.73 1.67 4.08
N LEU A 106 -11.89 0.47 4.65
CA LEU A 106 -12.39 -0.72 3.98
C LEU A 106 -13.65 -1.23 4.68
N THR A 107 -14.55 -1.80 3.89
CA THR A 107 -15.75 -2.49 4.41
C THR A 107 -15.67 -3.95 4.02
N CYS A 108 -15.66 -4.84 5.01
CA CYS A 108 -15.70 -6.29 4.80
C CYS A 108 -17.13 -6.76 4.52
N GLU A 109 -17.27 -7.85 3.78
CA GLU A 109 -18.54 -8.57 3.60
C GLU A 109 -19.19 -9.04 4.91
N CYS A 110 -18.41 -9.20 5.99
CA CYS A 110 -18.97 -9.50 7.31
C CYS A 110 -19.62 -8.28 7.99
N GLY A 111 -19.68 -7.12 7.32
CA GLY A 111 -20.27 -5.87 7.81
C GLY A 111 -19.33 -5.03 8.67
N LYS A 112 -18.10 -5.50 8.92
CA LYS A 112 -17.09 -4.75 9.69
C LYS A 112 -16.37 -3.73 8.82
N VAL A 113 -16.13 -2.57 9.42
CA VAL A 113 -15.36 -1.49 8.82
C VAL A 113 -14.00 -1.45 9.52
N TYR A 114 -12.93 -1.42 8.72
CA TYR A 114 -11.56 -1.42 9.22
C TYR A 114 -10.68 -0.56 8.31
N SER A 115 -9.46 -0.28 8.75
CA SER A 115 -8.51 0.52 7.98
C SER A 115 -7.27 -0.30 7.68
N ALA A 116 -6.75 -0.15 6.47
CA ALA A 116 -5.42 -0.63 6.10
C ALA A 116 -4.48 0.58 5.98
N GLU A 117 -3.22 0.40 6.35
CA GLU A 117 -2.29 1.49 6.58
C GLU A 117 -0.90 1.20 6.00
N ILE A 118 -0.24 2.26 5.53
CA ILE A 118 1.17 2.29 5.16
C ILE A 118 1.83 3.36 6.01
N SER A 119 2.85 2.99 6.77
CA SER A 119 3.67 3.93 7.54
C SER A 119 4.45 4.83 6.59
N LEU A 120 4.45 6.14 6.85
CA LEU A 120 5.17 7.11 6.03
C LEU A 120 6.46 7.57 6.73
N PRO A 121 7.53 7.86 5.98
CA PRO A 121 8.77 8.42 6.51
C PRO A 121 8.52 9.64 7.40
N GLN A 122 9.29 9.77 8.47
CA GLN A 122 9.24 10.89 9.42
C GLN A 122 10.60 11.59 9.45
N LEU A 123 10.64 12.81 9.98
CA LEU A 123 11.89 13.43 10.41
C LEU A 123 12.36 12.70 11.67
N ASP A 124 13.63 12.31 11.71
CA ASP A 124 14.29 11.78 12.91
C ASP A 124 14.39 12.83 14.04
#